data_AF-A0A7S0BXF1-F1
#
_entry.id   AF-A0A7S0BXF1-F1
#
_cell.length_a   1.000
_cell.length_b   1.000
_cell.length_c   1.000
_cell.angle_alpha   90.00
_cell.angle_beta   90.00
_cell.angle_gamma   90.00
#
_symmetry.space_group_name_H-M   'P 1'
#
loop_
_entity.id
_entity.type
_entity.pdbx_description
1 polymer ?
#
loop_
_entity_poly.entity_id
_entity_poly.type
_entity_poly.pdbx_seq_one_letter_code
_entity_poly.pdbx_strand_id
1 'polypeptide(L)'
;AGPAGLSCALGLSQCCRQVHIIEKHPVFEKAGSTFGIFENGLKALSEVAHLSKDDTRQKMLNKGVSIPNGVMVLWWHMRDVILQLVMQKKNIQVYTGETWTSITENEEGVKIQCENGLTIQADLLVGADGVNSSIRSYLELSPPISANSRSARGTLEVPATASPRLRALLEEDYPTIKRW
;
A
#
# COMPACT_ATOMS: atom_id res chain seq x y z
N ALA A 1 -0.15 7.63 -0.55
CA ALA A 1 -1.14 6.59 -0.25
C ALA A 1 -0.44 5.27 0.07
N GLY A 2 -1.05 4.42 0.88
CA GLY A 2 -0.58 3.04 1.10
C GLY A 2 -0.98 2.07 -0.02
N PRO A 3 -0.53 0.79 0.04
CA PRO A 3 -0.82 -0.22 -0.98
C PRO A 3 -2.30 -0.42 -1.28
N ALA A 4 -3.18 -0.37 -0.26
CA ALA A 4 -4.62 -0.51 -0.45
C ALA A 4 -5.21 0.63 -1.28
N GLY A 5 -4.91 1.89 -0.94
CA GLY A 5 -5.41 3.05 -1.68
C GLY A 5 -4.86 3.11 -3.11
N LEU A 6 -3.59 2.79 -3.31
CA LEU A 6 -2.99 2.72 -4.65
C LEU A 6 -3.61 1.60 -5.51
N SER A 7 -3.86 0.42 -4.93
CA SER A 7 -4.50 -0.69 -5.66
C SER A 7 -5.97 -0.39 -5.98
N CYS A 8 -6.69 0.26 -5.06
CA CYS A 8 -8.05 0.74 -5.30
C CYS A 8 -8.08 1.74 -6.46
N ALA A 9 -7.15 2.70 -6.48
CA ALA A 9 -7.04 3.66 -7.58
C ALA A 9 -6.74 2.99 -8.92
N LEU A 10 -5.89 1.95 -8.97
CA LEU A 10 -5.67 1.17 -10.18
C LEU A 10 -6.96 0.49 -10.66
N GLY A 11 -7.70 -0.16 -9.77
CA GLY A 11 -8.98 -0.80 -10.12
C GLY A 11 -10.02 0.22 -10.61
N LEU A 12 -10.21 1.33 -9.89
CA LEU A 12 -11.15 2.37 -10.27
C LEU A 12 -10.75 3.08 -11.57
N SER A 13 -9.45 3.20 -11.88
CA SER A 13 -9.00 3.83 -13.12
C SER A 13 -9.49 3.14 -14.39
N GLN A 14 -10.01 1.91 -14.28
CA GLN A 14 -10.55 1.14 -15.41
C GLN A 14 -11.98 1.56 -15.78
N CYS A 15 -12.77 2.02 -14.81
CA CYS A 15 -14.18 2.36 -15.01
C CYS A 15 -14.48 3.85 -14.75
N CYS A 16 -13.64 4.54 -13.99
CA CYS A 16 -13.81 5.96 -13.68
C CYS A 16 -13.13 6.85 -14.72
N ARG A 17 -13.79 7.96 -15.07
CA ARG A 17 -13.25 8.98 -15.97
C ARG A 17 -11.98 9.64 -15.40
N GLN A 18 -11.95 9.83 -14.08
CA GLN A 18 -10.86 10.45 -13.34
C GLN A 18 -10.82 9.87 -11.92
N VAL A 19 -9.61 9.65 -11.40
CA VAL A 19 -9.37 9.24 -10.02
C VAL A 19 -8.42 10.25 -9.38
N HIS A 20 -8.73 10.68 -8.16
CA HIS A 20 -7.89 11.57 -7.36
C HIS A 20 -7.39 10.81 -6.13
N ILE A 21 -6.08 10.87 -5.86
CA ILE A 21 -5.48 10.33 -4.64
C ILE A 21 -4.95 11.50 -3.82
N ILE A 22 -5.41 11.63 -2.59
CA ILE A 22 -4.91 12.60 -1.61
C ILE A 22 -3.99 11.86 -0.63
N GLU A 23 -2.77 12.35 -0.44
CA GLU A 23 -1.77 11.80 0.48
C GLU A 23 -1.15 12.93 1.31
N LYS A 24 -1.26 12.83 2.64
CA LYS A 24 -0.78 13.83 3.59
C LYS A 24 0.73 14.01 3.60
N HIS A 25 1.50 12.95 3.29
CA HIS A 25 2.95 13.05 3.26
C HIS A 25 3.42 13.65 1.93
N PRO A 26 4.32 14.65 1.95
CA PRO A 26 4.84 15.28 0.74
C PRO A 26 5.72 14.34 -0.09
N VAL A 27 6.29 13.32 0.55
CA VAL A 27 7.19 12.34 -0.07
C VAL A 27 6.83 10.94 0.41
N PHE A 28 6.96 9.97 -0.48
CA PHE A 28 6.82 8.55 -0.17
C PHE A 28 8.10 8.00 0.49
N GLU A 29 8.23 8.20 1.81
CA GLU A 29 9.40 7.76 2.58
C GLU A 29 9.61 6.24 2.60
N LYS A 30 10.84 5.78 2.79
CA LYS A 30 11.15 4.36 3.03
C LYS A 30 10.82 4.05 4.49
N ALA A 31 9.71 3.34 4.72
CA ALA A 31 9.24 3.02 6.06
C ALA A 31 8.54 1.65 6.10
N GLY A 32 8.50 1.06 7.29
CA GLY A 32 7.89 -0.24 7.54
C GLY A 32 8.91 -1.38 7.58
N SER A 33 8.40 -2.60 7.66
CA SER A 33 9.21 -3.83 7.65
C SER A 33 8.75 -4.72 6.50
N THR A 34 8.91 -6.03 6.63
CA THR A 34 8.46 -6.99 5.63
C THR A 34 6.93 -7.08 5.56
N PHE A 35 6.44 -7.36 4.36
CA PHE A 35 5.05 -7.53 3.99
C PHE A 35 4.95 -8.75 3.05
N GLY A 36 4.11 -9.71 3.43
CA GLY A 36 3.82 -10.88 2.60
C GLY A 36 2.64 -10.62 1.67
N ILE A 37 2.84 -10.79 0.37
CA ILE A 37 1.77 -10.85 -0.62
C ILE A 37 1.61 -12.31 -1.08
N PHE A 38 0.53 -12.94 -0.64
CA PHE A 38 0.21 -14.33 -0.98
C PHE A 38 -0.55 -14.43 -2.31
N GLU A 39 -0.75 -15.65 -2.82
CA GLU A 39 -1.37 -15.91 -4.14
C GLU A 39 -2.68 -15.16 -4.39
N ASN A 40 -3.54 -15.02 -3.37
CA ASN A 40 -4.78 -14.25 -3.48
C ASN A 40 -4.51 -12.76 -3.71
N GLY A 41 -3.54 -12.18 -3.00
CA GLY A 41 -3.11 -10.80 -3.18
C GLY A 41 -2.41 -10.57 -4.52
N LEU A 42 -1.56 -11.52 -4.96
CA LEU A 42 -0.91 -11.48 -6.27
C LEU A 42 -1.95 -11.52 -7.39
N LYS A 43 -2.94 -12.41 -7.29
CA LYS A 43 -4.04 -12.51 -8.25
C LYS A 43 -4.83 -11.20 -8.32
N ALA A 44 -5.26 -10.68 -7.17
CA ALA A 44 -6.00 -9.42 -7.12
C ALA A 44 -5.20 -8.25 -7.71
N LEU A 45 -3.89 -8.17 -7.41
CA LEU A 45 -3.03 -7.14 -7.97
C LEU A 45 -2.86 -7.28 -9.49
N SER A 46 -2.74 -8.52 -9.99
CA SER A 46 -2.66 -8.80 -11.43
C SER A 46 -3.89 -8.27 -12.17
N GLU A 47 -5.07 -8.50 -11.59
CA GLU A 47 -6.36 -8.06 -12.15
C GLU A 47 -6.49 -6.53 -12.16
N VAL A 48 -6.24 -5.86 -11.02
CA VAL A 48 -6.38 -4.38 -10.95
C VAL A 48 -5.29 -3.64 -11.72
N ALA A 49 -4.11 -4.23 -11.89
CA ALA A 49 -3.02 -3.66 -12.65
C ALA A 49 -3.05 -4.01 -14.16
N HIS A 50 -3.91 -4.95 -14.58
CA HIS A 50 -3.91 -5.55 -15.92
C HIS A 50 -2.55 -6.10 -16.34
N LEU A 51 -1.92 -6.85 -15.44
CA LEU A 51 -0.67 -7.55 -15.70
C LEU A 51 -0.94 -9.05 -15.74
N SER A 52 -0.08 -9.79 -16.43
CA SER A 52 -0.08 -11.24 -16.27
C SER A 52 0.32 -11.60 -14.83
N LYS A 53 -0.12 -12.78 -14.36
CA LYS A 53 0.29 -13.27 -13.02
C LYS A 53 1.80 -13.36 -12.88
N ASP A 54 2.48 -13.79 -13.95
CA ASP A 54 3.93 -13.92 -14.00
C ASP A 54 4.61 -12.55 -13.92
N ASP A 55 4.11 -11.54 -14.64
CA ASP A 55 4.64 -10.17 -14.57
C ASP A 55 4.46 -9.56 -13.18
N THR A 56 3.27 -9.72 -12.57
CA THR A 56 3.00 -9.25 -11.22
C THR A 56 3.93 -9.92 -10.21
N ARG A 57 4.06 -11.25 -10.29
CA ARG A 57 4.96 -12.01 -9.41
C ARG A 57 6.41 -11.58 -9.60
N GLN A 58 6.86 -11.45 -10.84
CA GLN A 58 8.24 -11.07 -11.16
C GLN A 58 8.56 -9.66 -10.67
N LYS A 59 7.65 -8.69 -10.83
CA LYS A 59 7.82 -7.33 -10.28
C LYS A 59 7.99 -7.34 -8.76
N MET A 60 7.28 -8.21 -8.04
CA MET A 60 7.43 -8.36 -6.59
C MET A 60 8.74 -9.07 -6.23
N LEU A 61 9.09 -10.15 -6.93
CA LEU A 61 10.34 -10.89 -6.71
C LEU A 61 11.58 -10.04 -6.99
N ASN A 62 11.53 -9.11 -7.95
CA ASN A 62 12.63 -8.17 -8.20
C ASN A 62 12.94 -7.27 -6.98
N LYS A 63 12.06 -7.22 -5.98
CA LYS A 63 12.19 -6.41 -4.75
C LYS A 63 12.05 -7.22 -3.46
N GLY A 64 12.00 -8.55 -3.56
CA GLY A 64 11.77 -9.41 -2.41
C GLY A 64 12.21 -10.85 -2.65
N VAL A 65 11.68 -11.76 -1.84
CA VAL A 65 12.04 -13.17 -1.84
C VAL A 65 10.80 -14.04 -1.96
N SER A 66 10.92 -15.18 -2.65
CA SER A 66 9.83 -16.14 -2.72
C SER A 66 9.61 -16.76 -1.34
N ILE A 67 8.34 -16.95 -0.98
CA ILE A 67 7.91 -17.70 0.21
C ILE A 67 6.86 -18.73 -0.22
N PRO A 68 6.54 -19.74 0.62
CA PRO A 68 5.44 -20.65 0.32
C PRO A 68 4.15 -19.88 -0.01
N ASN A 69 3.63 -20.10 -1.22
CA ASN A 69 2.40 -19.47 -1.75
C ASN A 69 2.41 -17.93 -1.79
N GLY A 70 3.58 -17.31 -1.95
CA GLY A 70 3.63 -15.86 -2.05
C GLY A 70 5.02 -15.28 -2.28
N VAL A 71 5.11 -13.98 -2.07
CA VAL A 71 6.36 -13.21 -2.08
C VAL A 71 6.42 -12.36 -0.82
N MET A 72 7.58 -12.38 -0.15
CA MET A 72 7.87 -11.45 0.95
C MET A 72 8.67 -10.28 0.38
N VAL A 73 8.17 -9.06 0.55
CA VAL A 73 8.84 -7.82 0.13
C VAL A 73 8.94 -6.86 1.30
N LEU A 74 9.79 -5.85 1.21
CA LEU A 74 9.72 -4.71 2.13
C LEU A 74 8.45 -3.90 1.83
N TRP A 75 7.77 -3.40 2.86
CA TRP A 75 6.48 -2.74 2.71
C TRP A 75 6.55 -1.54 1.76
N TRP A 76 7.61 -0.74 1.83
CA TRP A 76 7.78 0.39 0.92
C TRP A 76 8.02 -0.07 -0.52
N HIS A 77 8.70 -1.21 -0.75
CA HIS A 77 8.85 -1.76 -2.10
C HIS A 77 7.50 -2.19 -2.69
N MET A 78 6.64 -2.85 -1.89
CA MET A 78 5.27 -3.16 -2.31
C MET A 78 4.53 -1.90 -2.77
N ARG A 79 4.56 -0.86 -1.92
CA ARG A 79 3.95 0.43 -2.22
C ARG A 79 4.53 1.06 -3.50
N ASP A 80 5.85 1.09 -3.64
CA ASP A 80 6.53 1.76 -4.75
C ASP A 80 6.28 1.05 -6.08
N VAL A 81 6.21 -0.28 -6.10
CA VAL A 81 5.82 -1.05 -7.30
C VAL A 81 4.41 -0.66 -7.74
N ILE A 82 3.45 -0.58 -6.82
CA ILE A 82 2.07 -0.17 -7.17
C ILE A 82 2.02 1.31 -7.55
N LEU A 83 2.75 2.18 -6.86
CA LEU A 83 2.83 3.60 -7.17
C LEU A 83 3.35 3.82 -8.59
N GLN A 84 4.38 3.08 -9.01
CA GLN A 84 4.89 3.15 -10.38
C GLN A 84 3.81 2.79 -11.42
N LEU A 85 2.98 1.78 -11.14
CA LEU A 85 1.86 1.41 -12.01
C LEU A 85 0.78 2.51 -12.03
N VAL A 86 0.50 3.13 -10.88
CA VAL A 86 -0.43 4.27 -10.76
C VAL A 86 0.06 5.45 -11.59
N MET A 87 1.35 5.79 -11.52
CA MET A 87 1.96 6.90 -12.26
C MET A 87 1.91 6.70 -13.78
N GLN A 88 1.67 5.48 -14.28
CA GLN A 88 1.50 5.19 -15.71
C GLN A 88 0.07 5.46 -16.20
N LYS A 89 -0.90 5.67 -15.30
CA LYS A 89 -2.31 5.91 -15.66
C LYS A 89 -2.56 7.39 -15.85
N LYS A 90 -3.05 7.76 -17.05
CA LYS A 90 -3.32 9.16 -17.42
C LYS A 90 -4.53 9.78 -16.70
N ASN A 91 -5.44 8.96 -16.19
CA ASN A 91 -6.66 9.38 -15.49
C ASN A 91 -6.53 9.27 -13.97
N ILE A 92 -5.33 9.06 -13.43
CA ILE A 92 -5.10 9.15 -11.98
C ILE A 92 -4.26 10.40 -11.70
N GLN A 93 -4.78 11.29 -10.85
CA GLN A 93 -4.05 12.44 -10.33
C GLN A 93 -3.71 12.18 -8.86
N VAL A 94 -2.45 12.38 -8.49
CA VAL A 94 -1.98 12.22 -7.11
C VAL A 94 -1.59 13.59 -6.55
N TYR A 95 -2.09 13.90 -5.35
CA TYR A 95 -1.79 15.09 -4.58
C TYR A 95 -1.07 14.65 -3.30
N THR A 96 0.20 15.00 -3.17
CA THR A 96 1.04 14.70 -2.01
C THR A 96 1.20 15.94 -1.13
N GLY A 97 1.47 15.75 0.16
CA GLY A 97 1.60 16.84 1.11
C GLY A 97 0.26 17.51 1.41
N GLU A 98 -0.84 16.80 1.21
CA GLU A 98 -2.18 17.36 1.26
C GLU A 98 -3.13 16.49 2.07
N THR A 99 -4.04 17.11 2.81
CA THR A 99 -5.12 16.42 3.52
C THR A 99 -6.41 17.20 3.41
N TRP A 100 -7.52 16.49 3.58
CA TRP A 100 -8.83 17.13 3.59
C TRP A 100 -9.04 17.91 4.91
N THR A 101 -9.83 18.99 4.82
CA THR A 101 -10.27 19.83 5.94
C THR A 101 -11.78 19.77 6.14
N SER A 102 -12.54 19.62 5.05
CA SER A 102 -13.97 19.41 5.09
C SER A 102 -14.42 18.45 3.98
N ILE A 103 -15.48 17.71 4.28
CA ILE A 103 -16.17 16.82 3.35
C ILE A 103 -17.66 17.14 3.45
N THR A 104 -18.28 17.46 2.31
CA THR A 104 -19.73 17.65 2.21
C THR A 104 -20.30 16.75 1.12
N GLU A 105 -21.44 16.13 1.41
CA GLU A 105 -22.14 15.22 0.51
C GLU A 105 -23.50 15.81 0.13
N ASN A 106 -23.87 15.71 -1.13
CA ASN A 106 -25.16 16.12 -1.66
C ASN A 106 -25.60 15.19 -2.81
N GLU A 107 -26.72 15.51 -3.46
CA GLU A 107 -27.25 14.72 -4.59
C GLU A 107 -26.31 14.67 -5.81
N GLU A 108 -25.35 15.58 -5.91
CA GLU A 108 -24.34 15.66 -6.98
C GLU A 108 -23.03 14.94 -6.61
N GLY A 109 -22.97 14.27 -5.45
CA GLY A 109 -21.82 13.51 -4.97
C GLY A 109 -21.15 14.14 -3.76
N VAL A 110 -19.82 14.03 -3.71
CA VAL A 110 -19.00 14.46 -2.58
C VAL A 110 -18.03 15.58 -2.98
N LYS A 111 -17.96 16.60 -2.14
CA LYS A 111 -17.03 17.71 -2.25
C LYS A 111 -16.01 17.64 -1.12
N ILE A 112 -14.74 17.62 -1.48
CA ILE A 112 -13.61 17.57 -0.55
C ILE A 112 -12.85 18.89 -0.64
N GLN A 113 -12.70 19.58 0.48
CA GLN A 113 -11.79 20.73 0.60
C GLN A 113 -10.50 20.26 1.25
N CYS A 114 -9.37 20.78 0.77
CA CYS A 114 -8.04 20.44 1.27
C CYS A 114 -7.35 21.66 1.92
N GLU A 115 -6.28 21.44 2.66
CA GLU A 115 -5.56 22.48 3.43
C GLU A 115 -4.96 23.57 2.51
N ASN A 116 -4.46 23.21 1.33
CA ASN A 116 -3.94 24.17 0.36
C ASN A 116 -5.02 24.96 -0.41
N GLY A 117 -6.30 24.76 -0.08
CA GLY A 117 -7.45 25.37 -0.78
C GLY A 117 -7.94 24.59 -2.01
N LEU A 118 -7.30 23.47 -2.37
CA LEU A 118 -7.78 22.56 -3.41
C LEU A 118 -9.18 22.07 -3.04
N THR A 119 -10.09 22.16 -4.00
CA THR A 119 -11.44 21.59 -3.90
C THR A 119 -11.60 20.52 -4.97
N ILE A 120 -11.99 19.32 -4.55
CA ILE A 120 -12.25 18.18 -5.44
C ILE A 120 -13.74 17.85 -5.34
N GLN A 121 -14.43 17.82 -6.49
CA GLN A 121 -15.76 17.25 -6.63
C GLN A 121 -15.61 15.83 -7.21
N ALA A 122 -16.29 14.85 -6.62
CA ALA A 122 -16.27 13.46 -7.07
C ALA A 122 -17.61 12.77 -6.82
N ASP A 123 -17.88 11.67 -7.53
CA ASP A 123 -19.07 10.85 -7.30
C ASP A 123 -18.94 9.97 -6.04
N LEU A 124 -17.70 9.64 -5.66
CA LEU A 124 -17.39 8.72 -4.55
C LEU A 124 -16.11 9.13 -3.84
N LEU A 125 -16.11 9.04 -2.51
CA LEU A 125 -14.92 9.10 -1.66
C LEU A 125 -14.63 7.73 -1.06
N VAL A 126 -13.38 7.27 -1.19
CA VAL A 126 -12.91 6.02 -0.59
C VAL A 126 -11.91 6.31 0.54
N GLY A 127 -12.27 5.96 1.77
CA GLY A 127 -11.38 6.02 2.93
C GLY A 127 -10.34 4.89 2.92
N ALA A 128 -9.15 5.16 2.41
CA ALA A 128 -8.02 4.21 2.36
C ALA A 128 -6.78 4.72 3.12
N ASP A 129 -7.00 5.42 4.23
CA ASP A 129 -6.04 6.17 5.05
C ASP A 129 -5.50 5.39 6.28
N GLY A 130 -5.75 4.08 6.32
CA GLY A 130 -5.08 3.14 7.21
C GLY A 130 -5.67 3.04 8.62
N VAL A 131 -4.92 2.44 9.56
CA VAL A 131 -5.44 2.08 10.88
C VAL A 131 -5.85 3.29 11.72
N ASN A 132 -5.20 4.43 11.53
CA ASN A 132 -5.50 5.70 12.20
C ASN A 132 -6.38 6.61 11.32
N SER A 133 -7.30 6.01 10.57
CA SER A 133 -8.16 6.70 9.60
C SER A 133 -8.89 7.91 10.21
N SER A 134 -8.74 9.07 9.59
CA SER A 134 -9.55 10.26 9.86
C SER A 134 -10.91 10.17 9.17
N ILE A 135 -11.01 9.48 8.03
CA ILE A 135 -12.29 9.20 7.36
C ILE A 135 -13.21 8.36 8.23
N ARG A 136 -12.67 7.34 8.92
CA ARG A 136 -13.44 6.54 9.88
C ARG A 136 -14.03 7.38 11.01
N SER A 137 -13.25 8.33 11.52
CA SER A 137 -13.72 9.26 12.56
C SER A 137 -14.78 10.23 12.02
N TYR A 138 -14.61 10.72 10.78
CA TYR A 138 -15.61 11.55 10.09
C TYR A 138 -16.95 10.83 9.93
N LEU A 139 -16.93 9.53 9.65
CA LEU A 139 -18.12 8.68 9.57
C LEU A 139 -18.67 8.25 10.94
N GLU A 140 -18.12 8.77 12.05
CA GLU A 140 -18.51 8.44 13.43
C GLU A 140 -18.45 6.93 13.75
N LEU A 141 -17.58 6.19 13.03
CA LEU A 141 -17.39 4.76 13.25
C LEU A 141 -16.47 4.50 14.44
N SER A 142 -16.63 3.33 15.06
CA SER A 142 -15.86 2.95 16.24
C SER A 142 -14.34 2.95 15.98
N PRO A 143 -13.52 3.38 16.96
CA PRO A 143 -12.07 3.37 16.84
C PRO A 143 -11.51 1.94 16.81
N PRO A 144 -10.24 1.76 16.37
CA PRO A 144 -9.59 0.45 16.39
C PRO A 144 -9.44 -0.06 17.82
N ILE A 145 -9.69 -1.35 18.01
CA ILE A 145 -9.57 -2.03 19.30
C ILE A 145 -8.14 -2.58 19.44
N SER A 146 -7.50 -2.30 20.57
CA SER A 146 -6.19 -2.87 20.91
C SER A 146 -6.28 -4.38 21.09
N ALA A 147 -5.40 -5.12 20.41
CA ALA A 147 -5.23 -6.56 20.62
C ALA A 147 -4.40 -6.91 21.86
N ASN A 148 -3.96 -5.92 22.65
CA ASN A 148 -3.11 -6.07 23.84
C ASN A 148 -1.83 -6.91 23.61
N SER A 149 -1.35 -6.94 22.37
CA SER A 149 -0.14 -7.63 21.94
C SER A 149 0.71 -6.67 21.10
N ARG A 150 2.03 -6.91 21.10
CA ARG A 150 3.00 -6.12 20.34
C ARG A 150 3.92 -7.05 19.57
N SER A 151 4.22 -6.68 18.33
CA SER A 151 5.19 -7.37 17.48
C SER A 151 6.32 -6.41 17.18
N ALA A 152 7.55 -6.80 17.53
CA ALA A 152 8.76 -6.10 17.13
C ALA A 152 9.29 -6.70 15.83
N ARG A 153 9.55 -5.84 14.86
CA ARG A 153 10.14 -6.21 13.57
C ARG A 153 11.24 -5.21 13.24
N GLY A 154 12.28 -5.68 12.57
CA GLY A 154 13.41 -4.86 12.15
C GLY A 154 13.98 -5.36 10.84
N THR A 155 14.64 -4.47 10.14
CA THR A 155 15.42 -4.78 8.94
C THR A 155 16.88 -4.51 9.24
N LEU A 156 17.75 -5.43 8.89
CA LEU A 156 19.19 -5.27 9.03
C LEU A 156 19.80 -5.22 7.63
N GLU A 157 20.57 -4.18 7.33
CA GLU A 157 21.45 -4.19 6.18
C GLU A 157 22.64 -5.10 6.48
N VAL A 158 22.81 -6.13 5.65
CA VAL A 158 23.91 -7.09 5.81
C VAL A 158 25.11 -6.52 5.06
N PRO A 159 26.18 -6.09 5.75
CA PRO A 159 27.32 -5.47 5.09
C PRO A 159 28.06 -6.49 4.22
N ALA A 160 28.71 -6.02 3.16
CA ALA A 160 29.55 -6.87 2.32
C ALA A 160 30.68 -7.56 3.11
N THR A 161 31.11 -6.97 4.23
CA THR A 161 32.10 -7.52 5.16
C THR A 161 31.52 -8.49 6.19
N ALA A 162 30.23 -8.85 6.11
CA ALA A 162 29.59 -9.81 7.01
C ALA A 162 30.37 -11.14 7.04
N SER A 163 30.57 -11.65 8.26
CA SER A 163 31.33 -12.90 8.47
C SER A 163 30.66 -14.08 7.75
N PRO A 164 31.43 -15.09 7.32
CA PRO A 164 30.85 -16.30 6.72
C PRO A 164 29.77 -16.96 7.58
N ARG A 165 29.92 -16.90 8.91
CA ARG A 165 28.93 -17.42 9.86
C ARG A 165 27.59 -16.67 9.81
N LEU A 166 27.61 -15.34 9.73
CA LEU A 166 26.38 -14.56 9.60
C LEU A 166 25.69 -14.82 8.26
N ARG A 167 26.46 -14.95 7.17
CA ARG A 167 25.91 -15.29 5.86
C ARG A 167 25.28 -16.68 5.86
N ALA A 168 25.95 -17.68 6.42
CA ALA A 168 25.41 -19.02 6.56
C ALA A 168 24.10 -19.05 7.36
N LEU A 169 24.01 -18.31 8.47
CA LEU A 169 22.77 -18.19 9.26
C LEU A 169 21.60 -17.52 8.50
N LEU A 170 21.90 -16.68 7.51
CA LEU A 170 20.90 -16.01 6.66
C LEU A 170 20.49 -16.86 5.45
N GLU A 171 21.38 -17.75 5.00
CA GLU A 171 21.18 -18.69 3.90
C GLU A 171 20.59 -20.02 4.34
N GLU A 172 20.69 -20.37 5.63
CA GLU A 172 19.97 -21.48 6.22
C GLU A 172 18.46 -21.25 6.06
N ASP A 173 17.82 -22.05 5.20
CA ASP A 173 16.37 -22.16 5.12
C ASP A 173 15.86 -22.40 6.53
N TYR A 174 15.26 -21.38 7.15
CA TYR A 174 14.64 -21.51 8.46
C TYR A 174 13.74 -22.75 8.41
N PRO A 175 14.00 -23.81 9.22
CA PRO A 175 13.09 -24.93 9.28
C PRO A 175 11.74 -24.35 9.68
N THR A 176 10.75 -24.56 8.82
CA THR A 176 9.33 -24.22 9.02
C THR A 176 9.04 -24.09 10.51
N ILE A 177 8.90 -22.85 11.00
CA ILE A 177 8.46 -22.60 12.37
C ILE A 177 7.18 -23.42 12.50
N LYS A 178 7.22 -24.45 13.36
CA LYS A 178 6.08 -25.35 13.58
C LYS A 178 4.85 -24.46 13.77
N ARG A 179 3.84 -24.66 12.92
CA ARG A 179 2.52 -24.04 13.09
C ARG A 179 2.08 -24.34 14.52
N TRP A 180 1.85 -23.28 15.31
CA TRP A 180 1.11 -23.36 16.56
C TRP A 180 -0.37 -23.59 16.24
#